data_AF-A0AAU6CUQ1-F1
#
_entry.id   AF-A0AAU6CUQ1-F1
#
_cell.length_a   1.000
_cell.length_b   1.000
_cell.length_c   1.000
_cell.angle_alpha   90.00
_cell.angle_beta   90.00
_cell.angle_gamma   90.00
#
_symmetry.space_group_name_H-M   'P 1'
#
loop_
_entity.id
_entity.type
_entity.pdbx_description
1 polymer ?
#
loop_
_entity_poly.entity_id
_entity_poly.type
_entity_poly.pdbx_seq_one_letter_code
_entity_poly.pdbx_strand_id
1 'polypeptide(L)'
;MPKTAAHTYDQFLRRPLLYSGPEDPSARQHLTLRRSTDRGLHWRPTAHLTAPDTPAAYSDLTKISRTRLGILFATGTTTPYDHITWHTLPLTFP
;
A
#
# COMPACT_ATOMS: atom_id res chain seq x y z
N MET A 1 -4.71 -6.77 39.38
CA MET A 1 -3.95 -6.37 38.18
C MET A 1 -4.66 -6.93 36.96
N PRO A 2 -5.39 -6.15 36.14
CA PRO A 2 -6.15 -6.76 35.05
C PRO A 2 -5.23 -7.13 33.87
N LYS A 3 -5.38 -8.38 33.39
CA LYS A 3 -4.81 -8.90 32.13
C LYS A 3 -5.61 -8.32 30.96
N THR A 4 -5.25 -7.16 30.43
CA THR A 4 -5.97 -6.51 29.32
C THR A 4 -5.18 -6.42 28.01
N ALA A 5 -3.89 -6.78 28.00
CA ALA A 5 -3.03 -6.62 26.81
C ALA A 5 -3.31 -7.65 25.68
N ALA A 6 -3.72 -8.87 26.02
CA ALA A 6 -3.89 -9.96 25.04
C ALA A 6 -5.06 -9.70 24.07
N HIS A 7 -6.14 -9.06 24.55
CA HIS A 7 -7.32 -8.80 23.74
C HIS A 7 -7.06 -7.77 22.64
N THR A 8 -6.16 -6.80 22.85
CA THR A 8 -5.91 -5.68 21.92
C THR A 8 -5.04 -6.10 20.74
N TYR A 9 -4.05 -6.96 20.97
CA TYR A 9 -3.15 -7.45 19.93
C TYR A 9 -3.88 -8.32 18.90
N ASP A 10 -4.80 -9.17 19.35
CA ASP A 10 -5.58 -10.05 18.48
C ASP A 10 -6.53 -9.27 17.55
N GLN A 11 -6.98 -8.07 17.95
CA GLN A 11 -7.80 -7.20 17.10
C GLN A 11 -6.97 -6.53 15.99
N PHE A 12 -5.69 -6.22 16.26
CA PHE A 12 -4.77 -5.73 15.23
C PHE A 12 -4.43 -6.84 14.23
N LEU A 13 -4.29 -8.08 14.69
CA LEU A 13 -4.05 -9.25 13.83
C LEU A 13 -5.21 -9.59 12.88
N ARG A 14 -6.39 -8.98 13.08
CA ARG A 14 -7.55 -9.09 12.18
C ARG A 14 -7.64 -7.97 11.16
N ARG A 15 -6.82 -6.92 11.29
CA ARG A 15 -6.85 -5.81 10.33
C ARG A 15 -6.11 -6.20 9.05
N PRO A 16 -6.62 -5.80 7.87
CA PRO A 16 -5.91 -6.03 6.63
C PRO A 16 -4.58 -5.28 6.61
N LEU A 17 -3.58 -5.90 5.98
CA LEU A 17 -2.32 -5.25 5.64
C LEU A 17 -2.42 -4.62 4.26
N LEU A 18 -1.71 -3.52 4.06
CA LEU A 18 -1.54 -2.88 2.77
C LEU A 18 -0.06 -2.83 2.42
N TYR A 19 0.22 -3.01 1.14
CA TYR A 19 1.55 -2.95 0.56
C TYR A 19 1.48 -2.12 -0.72
N SER A 20 2.43 -1.21 -0.90
CA SER A 20 2.65 -0.50 -2.16
C SER A 20 4.02 -0.86 -2.71
N GLY A 21 4.07 -1.18 -4.00
CA GLY A 21 5.33 -1.46 -4.68
C GLY A 21 5.12 -1.75 -6.17
N PRO A 22 6.23 -1.80 -6.93
CA PRO A 22 6.19 -2.18 -8.34
C PRO A 22 5.56 -3.56 -8.52
N GLU A 23 4.67 -3.69 -9.51
CA GLU A 23 4.01 -4.95 -9.82
C GLU A 23 4.86 -5.85 -10.72
N ASP A 24 5.65 -5.24 -11.60
CA ASP A 24 6.51 -5.97 -12.52
C ASP A 24 7.66 -6.66 -11.77
N PRO A 25 7.89 -7.97 -11.98
CA PRO A 25 8.92 -8.72 -11.28
C PRO A 25 10.34 -8.42 -11.77
N SER A 26 10.48 -7.82 -12.96
CA SER A 26 11.73 -7.57 -13.64
C SER A 26 12.12 -6.09 -13.71
N ALA A 27 11.15 -5.19 -13.52
CA ALA A 27 11.33 -3.75 -13.67
C ALA A 27 10.67 -2.94 -12.55
N ARG A 28 11.21 -1.76 -12.29
CA ARG A 28 10.59 -0.76 -11.39
C ARG A 28 9.50 0.00 -12.14
N GLN A 29 8.35 -0.65 -12.34
CA GLN A 29 7.19 -0.08 -13.04
C GLN A 29 5.87 -0.61 -12.47
N HIS A 30 4.77 0.00 -12.91
CA HIS A 30 3.40 -0.41 -12.54
C HIS A 30 3.19 -0.41 -11.03
N LEU A 31 3.24 0.77 -10.39
CA LEU A 31 3.03 0.85 -8.95
C LEU A 31 1.62 0.39 -8.59
N THR A 32 1.52 -0.62 -7.72
CA THR A 32 0.24 -1.23 -7.35
C THR A 32 0.09 -1.26 -5.83
N LEU A 33 -1.10 -0.90 -5.36
CA LEU A 33 -1.53 -1.11 -3.99
C LEU A 33 -2.13 -2.51 -3.89
N ARG A 34 -1.63 -3.31 -2.94
CA ARG A 34 -2.08 -4.67 -2.66
C ARG A 34 -2.58 -4.78 -1.23
N ARG A 35 -3.55 -5.68 -1.02
CA ARG A 35 -4.13 -5.98 0.29
C ARG A 35 -3.93 -7.45 0.65
N SER A 36 -3.64 -7.69 1.92
CA SER A 36 -3.72 -9.02 2.54
C SER A 36 -4.73 -9.00 3.69
N THR A 37 -5.54 -10.05 3.79
CA THR A 37 -6.48 -10.30 4.91
C THR A 37 -6.08 -11.51 5.75
N ASP A 38 -4.95 -12.12 5.45
CA ASP A 38 -4.45 -13.36 6.03
C ASP A 38 -3.01 -13.22 6.53
N ARG A 39 -2.72 -12.07 7.14
CA ARG A 39 -1.44 -11.75 7.79
C ARG A 39 -0.24 -11.79 6.84
N GLY A 40 -0.46 -11.42 5.58
CA GLY A 40 0.59 -11.29 4.57
C GLY A 40 0.91 -12.58 3.82
N LEU A 41 0.11 -13.64 3.98
CA LEU A 41 0.30 -14.90 3.25
C LEU A 41 -0.08 -14.76 1.78
N HIS A 42 -1.21 -14.10 1.49
CA HIS A 42 -1.64 -13.83 0.13
C HIS A 42 -1.94 -12.34 -0.06
N TRP A 43 -1.66 -11.87 -1.27
CA TRP A 43 -1.81 -10.47 -1.66
C TRP A 43 -2.64 -10.36 -2.92
N ARG A 44 -3.61 -9.45 -2.91
CA ARG A 44 -4.46 -9.15 -4.07
C ARG A 44 -4.31 -7.68 -4.46
N PRO A 45 -4.19 -7.34 -5.75
CA PRO A 45 -4.19 -5.95 -6.18
C PRO A 45 -5.55 -5.30 -5.85
N THR A 46 -5.51 -4.08 -5.33
CA THR A 46 -6.71 -3.30 -5.01
C THR A 46 -6.79 -1.99 -5.79
N ALA A 47 -5.64 -1.44 -6.21
CA ALA A 47 -5.58 -0.28 -7.08
C ALA A 47 -4.24 -0.27 -7.83
N HIS A 48 -4.27 0.12 -9.11
CA HIS A 48 -3.08 0.47 -9.87
C HIS A 48 -2.90 1.98 -9.79
N LEU A 49 -1.74 2.41 -9.30
CA LEU A 49 -1.42 3.83 -9.08
C LEU A 49 -0.76 4.46 -10.30
N THR A 50 -0.16 3.64 -11.17
CA THR A 50 0.41 4.04 -12.46
C THR A 50 -0.02 3.07 -13.55
N ALA A 51 0.20 3.43 -14.82
CA ALA A 51 0.00 2.52 -15.94
C ALA A 51 1.08 1.41 -15.95
N PRO A 52 0.88 0.30 -16.70
CA PRO A 52 1.76 -0.87 -16.64
C PRO A 52 3.23 -0.63 -17.02
N ASP A 53 3.47 0.27 -17.95
CA ASP A 53 4.80 0.63 -18.46
C ASP A 53 5.34 1.91 -17.81
N THR A 54 4.65 2.47 -16.82
CA THR A 54 5.09 3.69 -16.14
C THR A 54 6.16 3.37 -15.08
N PRO A 55 7.37 3.98 -15.16
CA PRO A 55 8.40 3.81 -14.14
C PRO A 55 7.92 4.23 -12.76
N ALA A 56 8.03 3.34 -11.78
CA ALA A 56 7.73 3.65 -10.39
C ALA A 56 8.55 2.78 -9.44
N ALA A 57 8.99 3.35 -8.32
CA ALA A 57 9.92 2.69 -7.42
C ALA A 57 9.54 2.85 -5.94
N TYR A 58 10.33 3.62 -5.19
CA TYR A 58 10.13 3.84 -3.77
C TYR A 58 8.73 4.41 -3.52
N SER A 59 8.08 3.90 -2.48
CA SER A 59 6.78 4.40 -2.05
C SER A 59 6.66 4.28 -0.54
N ASP A 60 5.80 5.11 0.03
CA ASP A 60 5.43 5.07 1.43
C ASP A 60 3.92 5.31 1.62
N LEU A 61 3.36 4.71 2.66
CA LEU A 61 1.94 4.71 2.97
C LEU A 61 1.68 5.34 4.33
N THR A 62 0.67 6.19 4.41
CA THR A 62 0.19 6.68 5.70
C THR A 62 -1.33 6.73 5.77
N LYS A 63 -1.87 6.42 6.95
CA LYS A 63 -3.30 6.56 7.18
C LYS A 63 -3.61 8.01 7.57
N ILE A 64 -4.27 8.73 6.67
CA ILE A 64 -4.64 10.15 6.87
C ILE A 64 -5.83 10.26 7.82
N SER A 65 -6.80 9.35 7.69
CA SER A 65 -8.00 9.32 8.53
C SER A 65 -8.56 7.89 8.64
N ARG A 66 -9.68 7.72 9.34
CA ARG A 66 -10.38 6.42 9.39
C ARG A 66 -10.76 5.89 7.99
N THR A 67 -10.99 6.78 7.02
CA THR A 67 -11.53 6.48 5.69
C THR A 67 -10.62 6.92 4.53
N ARG A 68 -9.41 7.41 4.80
CA ARG A 68 -8.47 7.85 3.76
C ARG A 68 -7.05 7.33 3.98
N LEU A 69 -6.44 6.89 2.88
CA LEU A 69 -5.05 6.48 2.78
C LEU A 69 -4.29 7.50 1.94
N GLY A 70 -3.10 7.87 2.39
CA GLY A 70 -2.14 8.66 1.66
C GLY A 70 -1.02 7.79 1.12
N ILE A 71 -0.60 8.06 -0.12
CA ILE A 71 0.48 7.34 -0.78
C ILE A 71 1.41 8.37 -1.40
N LEU A 72 2.69 8.31 -1.05
CA LEU A 72 3.77 9.07 -1.66
C LEU A 72 4.66 8.11 -2.44
N PHE A 73 5.02 8.41 -3.67
CA PHE A 73 5.86 7.51 -4.48
C PHE A 73 6.70 8.22 -5.53
N ALA A 74 7.85 7.63 -5.84
CA ALA A 74 8.74 8.08 -6.91
C ALA A 74 8.29 7.47 -8.24
N THR A 75 8.15 8.32 -9.26
CA THR A 75 7.67 7.96 -10.60
C THR A 75 8.24 8.91 -11.66
N GLY A 76 8.04 8.60 -12.94
CA GLY A 76 8.49 9.46 -14.02
C GLY A 76 8.05 9.02 -15.39
N THR A 77 8.61 9.67 -16.41
CA THR A 77 8.40 9.29 -17.82
C THR A 77 9.56 8.44 -18.32
N THR A 78 10.79 8.74 -17.88
CA THR A 78 11.99 8.02 -18.33
C THR A 78 12.55 7.14 -17.23
N THR A 79 12.56 7.64 -15.98
CA THR A 79 13.06 6.91 -14.82
C THR A 79 12.06 6.98 -13.67
N PRO A 80 12.06 6.04 -12.72
CA PRO A 80 11.19 6.14 -11.55
C PRO A 80 11.65 7.21 -10.54
N TYR A 81 12.71 7.98 -10.84
CA TYR A 81 13.31 8.98 -9.96
C TYR A 81 13.12 10.42 -10.47
N ASP A 82 12.32 10.61 -11.52
CA ASP A 82 12.15 11.92 -12.15
C ASP A 82 11.39 12.88 -11.22
N HIS A 83 10.37 12.39 -10.49
CA HIS A 83 9.62 13.18 -9.52
C HIS A 83 8.96 12.30 -8.45
N ILE A 84 8.39 12.96 -7.44
CA ILE A 84 7.59 12.35 -6.38
C ILE A 84 6.14 12.80 -6.53
N THR A 85 5.22 11.83 -6.48
CA THR A 85 3.78 12.04 -6.61
C THR A 85 3.06 11.66 -5.32
N TRP A 86 2.00 12.41 -5.01
CA TRP A 86 1.08 12.12 -3.90
C TRP A 86 -0.31 11.75 -4.41
N HIS A 87 -0.87 10.70 -3.85
CA HIS A 87 -2.27 10.33 -4.02
C HIS A 87 -2.98 10.16 -2.68
N THR A 88 -4.27 10.46 -2.67
CA THR A 88 -5.17 10.17 -1.56
C THR A 88 -6.29 9.28 -2.05
N LEU A 89 -6.43 8.11 -1.44
CA LEU A 89 -7.42 7.11 -1.83
C LEU A 89 -8.45 6.89 -0.71
N PRO A 90 -9.72 6.59 -1.06
CA PRO A 90 -10.67 6.05 -0.11
C PRO A 90 -10.14 4.73 0.49
N LEU A 91 -10.24 4.62 1.81
CA LEU A 91 -9.90 3.40 2.53
C LEU A 91 -11.20 2.67 2.87
N THR A 92 -11.76 1.98 1.87
CA THR A 92 -12.93 1.13 2.04
C THR A 92 -12.49 -0.26 2.48
N PHE A 93 -12.67 -0.55 3.76
CA PHE A 93 -12.64 -1.91 4.24
C PHE A 93 -14.09 -2.42 4.31
N PRO A 94 -14.41 -3.61 3.76
CA PRO A 94 -15.57 -4.34 4.25
C PRO A 94 -15.39 -4.67 5.73
#